data_AF-A0A7C3LFX3-F1
#
_entry.id   AF-A0A7C3LFX3-F1
#
_cell.length_a   1.000
_cell.length_b   1.000
_cell.length_c   1.000
_cell.angle_alpha   90.00
_cell.angle_beta   90.00
_cell.angle_gamma   90.00
#
_symmetry.space_group_name_H-M   'P 1'
#
loop_
_entity.id
_entity.type
_entity.pdbx_description
1 polymer ?
#
loop_
_entity_poly.entity_id
_entity_poly.type
_entity_poly.pdbx_seq_one_letter_code
_entity_poly.pdbx_strand_id
1 'polypeptide(L)'
;MSENGKPKLAMYWGAGCGGCEIAVLNIAEHILVVDEVFDIAFFPCIADFKVADVKGYPDGYIDLCLFDGAIRNSENEEMARLLRRKSKVLV
;
A
#
# COMPACT_ATOMS: atom_id res chain seq x y z
N MET A 1 -0.30 -3.14 -13.47
CA MET A 1 -0.24 -4.58 -13.81
C MET A 1 1.20 -5.02 -13.89
N SER A 2 1.53 -6.09 -13.18
CA SER A 2 2.85 -6.72 -13.16
C SER A 2 3.12 -7.59 -14.39
N GLU A 3 4.32 -8.16 -14.46
CA GLU A 3 4.69 -9.15 -15.49
C GLU A 3 3.75 -10.37 -15.51
N ASN A 4 3.20 -10.76 -14.35
CA ASN A 4 2.22 -11.85 -14.23
C ASN A 4 0.77 -11.42 -14.49
N GLY A 5 0.53 -10.17 -14.90
CA GLY A 5 -0.81 -9.62 -15.18
C GLY A 5 -1.62 -9.21 -13.95
N LYS A 6 -1.15 -9.47 -12.72
CA LYS A 6 -1.89 -9.10 -11.51
C LYS A 6 -1.86 -7.58 -11.28
N PRO A 7 -2.96 -6.97 -10.81
CA PRO A 7 -2.94 -5.61 -10.30
C PRO A 7 -2.01 -5.46 -9.10
N LYS A 8 -1.49 -4.24 -8.90
CA LYS A 8 -0.57 -3.92 -7.80
C LYS A 8 -1.30 -3.28 -6.63
N LEU A 9 -1.15 -3.90 -5.45
CA LEU A 9 -1.72 -3.44 -4.19
C LEU A 9 -0.66 -2.76 -3.34
N ALA A 10 -1.02 -1.64 -2.71
CA ALA A 10 -0.26 -1.02 -1.64
C ALA A 10 -1.14 -0.75 -0.42
N MET A 11 -0.54 -0.75 0.75
CA MET A 11 -1.17 -0.31 1.99
C MET A 11 -0.16 0.48 2.82
N TYR A 12 -0.59 1.59 3.40
CA TYR A 12 0.29 2.44 4.19
C TYR A 12 -0.40 3.06 5.41
N TRP A 13 0.31 2.95 6.53
CA TRP A 13 -0.06 3.48 7.84
C TRP A 13 0.42 4.93 8.01
N GLY A 14 -0.51 5.89 8.08
CA GLY A 14 -0.26 7.25 8.56
C GLY A 14 -0.23 7.36 10.10
N ALA A 15 -0.87 8.38 10.66
CA ALA A 15 -1.05 8.47 12.12
C ALA A 15 -2.26 7.63 12.55
N GLY A 16 -2.02 6.43 13.08
CA GLY A 16 -3.06 5.49 13.50
C GLY A 16 -2.58 4.52 14.59
N CYS A 17 -3.35 3.47 14.85
CA CYS A 17 -3.03 2.42 15.83
C CYS A 17 -2.61 1.07 15.21
N GLY A 18 -2.62 0.95 13.87
CA GLY A 18 -2.31 -0.30 13.16
C GLY A 18 -3.49 -1.26 13.05
N GLY A 19 -4.65 -0.89 13.59
CA GLY A 19 -5.84 -1.75 13.60
C GLY A 19 -6.42 -2.01 12.21
N CYS A 20 -6.26 -1.07 11.27
CA CYS A 20 -6.74 -1.21 9.89
C CYS A 20 -5.96 -2.30 9.15
N GLU A 21 -4.63 -2.30 9.26
CA GLU A 21 -3.73 -3.31 8.68
C GLU A 21 -4.01 -4.67 9.27
N ILE A 22 -4.11 -4.77 10.60
CA ILE A 22 -4.42 -6.04 11.25
C ILE A 22 -5.79 -6.56 10.82
N ALA A 23 -6.80 -5.69 10.65
CA ALA A 23 -8.11 -6.10 10.15
C ALA A 23 -8.04 -6.65 8.71
N VAL A 24 -7.23 -6.03 7.83
CA VAL A 24 -7.00 -6.52 6.46
C VAL A 24 -6.27 -7.86 6.46
N LEU A 25 -5.31 -8.07 7.36
CA LEU A 25 -4.54 -9.32 7.46
C LEU A 25 -5.29 -10.44 8.17
N ASN A 26 -6.24 -10.11 9.04
CA ASN A 26 -7.02 -11.07 9.82
C ASN A 26 -8.17 -11.70 9.01
N ILE A 27 -7.87 -12.11 7.77
CA ILE A 27 -8.77 -12.80 6.84
C ILE A 27 -8.43 -14.29 6.72
N ALA A 28 -7.57 -14.80 7.62
CA ALA A 28 -7.14 -16.20 7.68
C ALA A 28 -6.62 -16.71 6.32
N GLU A 29 -7.10 -17.86 5.85
CA GLU A 29 -6.66 -18.48 4.59
C GLU A 29 -6.95 -17.64 3.34
N HIS A 30 -7.87 -16.67 3.40
CA HIS A 30 -8.19 -15.80 2.27
C HIS A 30 -7.01 -14.90 1.86
N ILE A 31 -5.97 -14.79 2.67
CA ILE A 31 -4.72 -14.12 2.28
C ILE A 31 -4.08 -14.80 1.06
N LEU A 32 -4.28 -16.10 0.88
CA LEU A 32 -3.81 -16.83 -0.31
C LEU A 32 -4.55 -16.37 -1.57
N VAL A 33 -5.84 -16.05 -1.46
CA VAL A 33 -6.62 -15.47 -2.57
C VAL A 33 -6.11 -14.07 -2.90
N VAL A 34 -5.71 -13.28 -1.90
CA VAL A 34 -5.10 -11.96 -2.13
C VAL A 34 -3.80 -12.10 -2.91
N ASP A 35 -2.94 -13.06 -2.57
CA ASP A 35 -1.73 -13.36 -3.34
C ASP A 35 -2.05 -13.81 -4.78
N GLU A 36 -3.09 -14.62 -4.97
CA GLU A 36 -3.53 -15.06 -6.31
C GLU A 36 -3.98 -13.89 -7.20
N VAL A 37 -4.60 -12.85 -6.63
CA VAL A 37 -5.20 -11.74 -7.40
C VAL A 37 -4.38 -10.44 -7.42
N PHE A 38 -3.49 -10.21 -6.46
CA PHE A 38 -2.69 -8.98 -6.37
C PHE A 38 -1.21 -9.29 -6.18
N ASP A 39 -0.37 -8.45 -6.77
CA ASP A 39 1.02 -8.34 -6.35
C ASP A 39 1.18 -7.20 -5.34
N ILE A 40 1.83 -7.48 -4.21
CA ILE A 40 2.12 -6.47 -3.20
C ILE A 40 3.26 -5.58 -3.69
N ALA A 41 2.95 -4.32 -3.94
CA ALA A 41 3.91 -3.31 -4.40
C ALA A 41 4.49 -2.48 -3.25
N PHE A 42 3.70 -2.23 -2.19
CA PHE A 42 4.18 -1.48 -1.03
C PHE A 42 3.30 -1.75 0.19
N PHE A 43 3.80 -2.55 1.13
CA PHE A 43 3.10 -2.81 2.39
C PHE A 43 4.10 -3.01 3.54
N PRO A 44 4.65 -1.90 4.09
CA PRO A 44 5.77 -1.95 5.03
C PRO A 44 5.43 -2.62 6.38
N CYS A 45 4.13 -2.79 6.69
CA CYS A 45 3.70 -3.48 7.91
C CYS A 45 4.01 -5.00 7.87
N ILE A 46 4.06 -5.62 6.69
CA ILE A 46 4.21 -7.09 6.55
C ILE A 46 5.43 -7.53 5.74
N ALA A 47 6.09 -6.60 5.07
CA ALA A 47 7.25 -6.86 4.22
C ALA A 47 8.22 -5.68 4.24
N ASP A 48 9.48 -5.93 3.89
CA ASP A 48 10.59 -4.98 4.08
C ASP A 48 10.66 -3.85 3.02
N PHE A 49 9.52 -3.34 2.57
CA PHE A 49 9.48 -2.22 1.64
C PHE A 49 9.94 -0.93 2.29
N LYS A 50 10.81 -0.19 1.61
CA LYS A 50 11.34 1.10 2.04
C LYS A 50 10.67 2.24 1.29
N VAL A 51 10.68 3.42 1.90
CA VAL A 51 10.21 4.66 1.25
C VAL A 51 10.98 4.94 -0.06
N ALA A 52 12.24 4.51 -0.15
CA ALA A 52 13.04 4.64 -1.36
C ALA A 52 12.45 3.85 -2.55
N ASP A 53 11.86 2.68 -2.29
CA ASP A 53 11.27 1.85 -3.34
C ASP A 53 10.09 2.58 -3.99
N VAL A 54 9.15 3.06 -3.17
CA VAL A 54 7.97 3.79 -3.67
C VAL A 54 8.31 5.14 -4.31
N LYS A 55 9.38 5.80 -3.86
CA LYS A 55 9.91 6.99 -4.55
C LYS A 55 10.41 6.66 -5.96
N GLY A 56 11.01 5.49 -6.14
CA GLY A 56 11.55 5.01 -7.41
C GLY A 56 10.49 4.49 -8.39
N TYR A 57 9.28 4.21 -7.94
CA TYR A 57 8.20 3.75 -8.82
C TYR A 57 7.77 4.83 -9.82
N PRO A 58 7.37 4.47 -11.06
CA PRO A 58 6.66 5.38 -11.95
C PRO A 58 5.37 5.92 -11.32
N ASP A 59 4.91 7.09 -11.76
CA ASP A 59 3.59 7.60 -11.36
C ASP A 59 2.48 6.68 -11.89
N GLY A 60 1.44 6.44 -11.08
CA GLY A 60 0.39 5.45 -11.40
C GLY A 60 0.85 3.99 -11.43
N TYR A 61 2.03 3.65 -10.90
CA TYR A 61 2.54 2.27 -10.83
C TYR A 61 1.65 1.37 -9.95
N ILE A 62 1.11 1.89 -8.85
CA ILE A 62 0.24 1.17 -7.93
C ILE A 62 -1.19 1.22 -8.48
N ASP A 63 -1.85 0.07 -8.62
CA ASP A 63 -3.21 0.03 -9.15
C ASP A 63 -4.23 0.43 -8.06
N LEU A 64 -4.06 -0.07 -6.83
CA LEU A 64 -4.85 0.29 -5.65
C LEU A 64 -3.94 0.53 -4.43
N CYS A 65 -4.09 1.67 -3.78
CA CYS A 65 -3.46 1.97 -2.50
C CYS A 65 -4.53 2.18 -1.42
N LEU A 66 -4.41 1.45 -0.32
CA LEU A 66 -5.17 1.69 0.90
C LEU A 66 -4.32 2.59 1.81
N PHE A 67 -4.78 3.80 2.07
CA PHE A 67 -4.11 4.74 2.97
C PHE A 67 -4.95 4.91 4.22
N ASP A 68 -4.42 4.48 5.36
CA ASP A 68 -5.14 4.56 6.63
C ASP A 68 -4.44 5.46 7.65
N GLY A 69 -5.20 5.88 8.66
CA GLY A 69 -4.76 6.85 9.65
C GLY A 69 -4.82 8.31 9.17
N ALA A 70 -4.58 9.22 10.11
CA ALA A 70 -4.63 10.66 9.86
C ALA A 70 -3.30 11.22 9.35
N ILE A 71 -3.34 12.39 8.72
CA ILE A 71 -2.14 13.18 8.39
C ILE A 71 -1.89 14.15 9.55
N ARG A 72 -0.87 13.90 10.38
CA ARG A 72 -0.58 14.75 11.57
C ARG A 72 0.77 15.45 11.54
N ASN A 73 1.67 15.06 10.66
CA ASN A 73 3.00 15.65 10.52
C ASN A 73 3.40 15.74 9.04
N SER A 74 4.53 16.38 8.77
CA SER A 74 5.06 16.55 7.42
C SER A 74 5.38 15.21 6.74
N GLU A 75 5.86 14.22 7.49
CA GLU A 75 6.14 12.89 6.95
C GLU A 75 4.88 12.20 6.42
N ASN A 76 3.77 12.22 7.18
CA ASN A 76 2.49 11.69 6.74
C ASN A 76 1.97 12.44 5.51
N GLU A 77 2.12 13.77 5.48
CA GLU A 77 1.71 14.58 4.32
C GLU A 77 2.52 14.20 3.08
N GLU A 78 3.84 14.10 3.22
CA GLU A 78 4.75 13.68 2.14
C GLU A 78 4.37 12.31 1.60
N MET A 79 4.13 11.34 2.49
CA MET A 79 3.73 9.99 2.10
C MET A 79 2.35 9.95 1.45
N ALA A 80 1.36 10.68 1.98
CA ALA A 80 0.03 10.79 1.36
C ALA A 80 0.12 11.38 -0.06
N ARG A 81 0.88 12.46 -0.24
CA ARG A 81 1.09 13.07 -1.58
C ARG A 81 1.86 12.14 -2.50
N LEU A 82 2.88 11.44 -2.01
CA LEU A 82 3.66 10.49 -2.79
C LEU A 82 2.77 9.34 -3.26
N LEU A 83 2.09 8.66 -2.34
CA LEU A 83 1.21 7.54 -2.64
C LEU A 83 0.04 7.95 -3.54
N ARG A 84 -0.50 9.17 -3.38
CA ARG A 84 -1.53 9.69 -4.28
C ARG A 84 -1.02 9.85 -5.72
N ARG A 85 0.24 10.25 -5.93
CA ARG A 85 0.86 10.31 -7.27
C ARG A 85 1.20 8.92 -7.81
N LYS A 86 1.66 8.01 -6.96
CA LYS A 86 2.06 6.65 -7.36
C LYS A 86 0.88 5.72 -7.61
N SER A 87 -0.33 6.06 -7.15
CA SER A 87 -1.51 5.20 -7.23
C SER A 87 -2.52 5.67 -8.26
N LYS A 88 -3.13 4.73 -8.98
CA LYS A 88 -4.29 5.01 -9.85
C LYS A 88 -5.55 5.25 -9.01
N VAL A 89 -5.77 4.39 -8.02
CA VAL A 89 -6.82 4.54 -7.01
C VAL A 89 -6.17 4.59 -5.64
N LEU A 90 -6.56 5.59 -4.84
CA LEU A 90 -6.18 5.70 -3.44
C LEU A 90 -7.48 5.80 -2.63
N VAL A 91 -7.64 4.89 -1.68
CA VAL A 91 -8.76 4.79 -0.74
C VAL A 91 -8.30 5.22 0.63
#